data_AF-A0A933NFH8-F1
#
_entry.id   AF-A0A933NFH8-F1
#
_cell.length_a   1.000
_cell.length_b   1.000
_cell.length_c   1.000
_cell.angle_alpha   90.00
_cell.angle_beta   90.00
_cell.angle_gamma   90.00
#
_symmetry.space_group_name_H-M   'P 1'
#
loop_
_entity.id
_entity.type
_entity.pdbx_description
1 polymer ?
#
loop_
_entity_poly.entity_id
_entity_poly.type
_entity_poly.pdbx_seq_one_letter_code
_entity_poly.pdbx_strand_id
1 'polypeptide(L)'
;MSDRSDLLDALTRAVLEGDDEAAARLARRALELAVMPLEAIEGGCLPGLAQAGKLWEEGEYFLPELVSSAQAMKAAMGVFQPALDKGAATRSSGRVVIGTIQGDIHDIGKTLVANLLAANGFTLFDEGVDVPVDRLVERARQVDADLVCASALLTTTMVLQRDLVQAVRKAGLKARVMVGGAPVTEGWASEIGADGHADRYVEAGSHIIHANTFGANPPKLAASGLTGRCREVNRRAVEIARQSADGKALVAGDMGPTGLLLPPLGQASEAAFLTAFQEQTAALVEAGVDLISIETMYDLKEALMALGAARSSGLPVLVSMTFEFRRKGFFTIMGNPLVRSLTTLAEAGATAVGFNCSVTSDRMVAMVTEAAGAVNAPLVAQPNAGQPRATPEGVVYDASPDRFAADLATMASSGARLLGGCCGTDPEFIRRARAVLDRPAGS
;
A
#
# COMPACT_ATOMS: atom_id res chain seq x y z
N MET A 1 -30.31 12.89 25.75
CA MET A 1 -28.92 12.42 25.98
C MET A 1 -28.88 10.93 26.33
N SER A 2 -29.80 10.35 27.11
CA SER A 2 -29.78 8.89 27.38
C SER A 2 -30.02 8.04 26.12
N ASP A 3 -31.05 8.36 25.33
CA ASP A 3 -31.45 7.57 24.15
C ASP A 3 -30.36 7.45 23.06
N ARG A 4 -29.43 8.42 22.98
CA ARG A 4 -28.29 8.38 22.03
C ARG A 4 -27.16 7.50 22.57
N SER A 5 -26.80 7.61 23.85
CA SER A 5 -25.78 6.76 24.47
C SER A 5 -26.24 5.31 24.50
N ASP A 6 -27.48 5.08 24.91
CA ASP A 6 -28.10 3.75 25.00
C ASP A 6 -28.11 3.04 23.63
N LEU A 7 -28.29 3.81 22.55
CA LEU A 7 -28.23 3.31 21.18
C LEU A 7 -26.81 2.87 20.78
N LEU A 8 -25.79 3.67 21.07
CA LEU A 8 -24.40 3.34 20.77
C LEU A 8 -23.91 2.12 21.57
N ASP A 9 -24.32 2.02 22.83
CA ASP A 9 -24.05 0.87 23.69
C ASP A 9 -24.78 -0.40 23.20
N ALA A 10 -26.01 -0.25 22.66
CA ALA A 10 -26.72 -1.35 22.02
C ALA A 10 -26.05 -1.77 20.71
N LEU A 11 -25.54 -0.82 19.93
CA LEU A 11 -24.79 -1.10 18.69
C LEU A 11 -23.49 -1.86 19.01
N THR A 12 -22.78 -1.44 20.06
CA THR A 12 -21.58 -2.10 20.59
C THR A 12 -21.85 -3.55 20.95
N ARG A 13 -22.92 -3.81 21.71
CA ARG A 13 -23.32 -5.17 22.10
C ARG A 13 -23.71 -6.04 20.91
N ALA A 14 -24.52 -5.50 20.00
CA ALA A 14 -24.92 -6.25 18.80
C ALA A 14 -23.72 -6.67 17.94
N VAL A 15 -22.72 -5.79 17.79
CA VAL A 15 -21.48 -6.13 17.08
C VAL A 15 -20.63 -7.13 17.85
N LEU A 16 -20.49 -6.97 19.18
CA LEU A 16 -19.73 -7.90 20.02
C LEU A 16 -20.32 -9.32 20.03
N GLU A 17 -21.64 -9.42 20.11
CA GLU A 17 -22.37 -10.70 20.14
C GLU A 17 -22.52 -11.32 18.75
N GLY A 18 -22.14 -10.59 17.69
CA GLY A 18 -22.24 -11.05 16.31
C GLY A 18 -23.67 -11.15 15.78
N ASP A 19 -24.59 -10.34 16.30
CA ASP A 19 -25.99 -10.25 15.86
C ASP A 19 -26.13 -9.23 14.71
N ASP A 20 -26.13 -9.73 13.48
CA ASP A 20 -26.16 -8.94 12.25
C ASP A 20 -27.52 -8.25 12.00
N GLU A 21 -28.62 -8.93 12.34
CA GLU A 21 -29.97 -8.36 12.26
C GLU A 21 -30.13 -7.18 13.24
N ALA A 22 -29.66 -7.33 14.49
CA ALA A 22 -29.70 -6.27 15.47
C ALA A 22 -28.79 -5.10 15.08
N ALA A 23 -27.56 -5.38 14.62
CA ALA A 23 -26.63 -4.35 14.20
C ALA A 23 -27.19 -3.51 13.05
N ALA A 24 -27.78 -4.14 12.02
CA ALA A 24 -28.42 -3.43 10.91
C ALA A 24 -29.65 -2.62 11.36
N ARG A 25 -30.48 -3.18 12.25
CA ARG A 25 -31.67 -2.50 12.78
C ARG A 25 -31.30 -1.25 13.60
N LEU A 26 -30.31 -1.37 14.48
CA LEU A 26 -29.84 -0.26 15.30
C LEU A 26 -29.12 0.80 14.47
N ALA A 27 -28.40 0.40 13.40
CA ALA A 27 -27.84 1.34 12.43
C ALA A 27 -28.93 2.17 11.72
N ARG A 28 -30.06 1.57 11.35
CA ARG A 28 -31.20 2.32 10.77
C ARG A 28 -31.80 3.29 11.79
N ARG A 29 -31.98 2.83 13.03
CA ARG A 29 -32.45 3.65 14.16
C ARG A 29 -31.52 4.85 14.41
N ALA A 30 -30.21 4.67 14.28
CA ALA A 30 -29.23 5.76 14.41
C ALA A 30 -29.44 6.83 13.33
N LEU A 31 -29.68 6.43 12.09
CA LEU A 31 -29.99 7.37 11.00
C LEU A 31 -31.32 8.09 11.23
N GLU A 32 -32.37 7.40 11.70
CA GLU A 32 -33.67 7.99 12.05
C GLU A 32 -33.56 9.05 13.15
N LEU A 33 -32.67 8.84 14.12
CA LEU A 33 -32.38 9.77 15.21
C LEU A 33 -31.37 10.86 14.82
N ALA A 34 -31.04 10.99 13.54
CA ALA A 34 -30.05 11.92 13.01
C ALA A 34 -28.68 11.84 13.73
N VAL A 35 -28.30 10.64 14.16
CA VAL A 35 -26.92 10.35 14.57
C VAL A 35 -26.07 10.30 13.30
N MET A 36 -24.93 10.99 13.31
CA MET A 36 -24.04 10.97 12.16
C MET A 36 -23.54 9.54 11.94
N PRO A 37 -23.51 9.01 10.70
CA PRO A 37 -23.06 7.64 10.45
C PRO A 37 -21.68 7.35 11.03
N LEU A 38 -20.75 8.32 10.89
CA LEU A 38 -19.40 8.22 11.45
C LEU A 38 -19.41 8.16 12.99
N GLU A 39 -20.25 8.97 13.65
CA GLU A 39 -20.43 8.96 15.11
C GLU A 39 -20.96 7.59 15.59
N ALA A 40 -21.90 6.99 14.86
CA ALA A 40 -22.43 5.66 15.18
C ALA A 40 -21.39 4.54 14.98
N ILE A 41 -20.54 4.67 13.95
CA ILE A 41 -19.46 3.72 13.68
C ILE A 41 -18.40 3.80 14.77
N GLU A 42 -17.91 5.00 15.07
CA GLU A 42 -16.84 5.23 16.04
C GLU A 42 -17.29 4.96 17.49
N GLY A 43 -18.51 5.38 17.83
CA GLY A 43 -19.04 5.26 19.18
C GLY A 43 -19.73 3.93 19.49
N GLY A 44 -20.07 3.14 18.47
CA GLY A 44 -20.83 1.90 18.63
C GLY A 44 -20.17 0.69 17.97
N CYS A 45 -19.95 0.74 16.66
CA CYS A 45 -19.47 -0.44 15.92
C CYS A 45 -18.02 -0.81 16.26
N LEU A 46 -17.10 0.16 16.20
CA LEU A 46 -15.68 -0.08 16.42
C LEU A 46 -15.37 -0.58 17.83
N PRO A 47 -15.99 -0.04 18.91
CA PRO A 47 -15.83 -0.57 20.25
C PRO A 47 -16.23 -2.05 20.36
N GLY A 48 -17.34 -2.46 19.74
CA GLY A 48 -17.79 -3.86 19.76
C GLY A 48 -16.79 -4.79 19.09
N LEU A 49 -16.28 -4.38 17.92
CA LEU A 49 -15.29 -5.16 17.18
C LEU A 49 -13.94 -5.22 17.90
N ALA A 50 -13.49 -4.11 18.50
CA ALA A 50 -12.26 -4.07 19.28
C ALA A 50 -12.34 -4.98 20.52
N GLN A 51 -13.49 -5.03 21.18
CA GLN A 51 -13.71 -5.91 22.32
C GLN A 51 -13.72 -7.40 21.91
N ALA A 52 -14.33 -7.75 20.78
CA ALA A 52 -14.25 -9.11 20.23
C ALA A 52 -12.79 -9.51 19.92
N GLY A 53 -11.99 -8.58 19.38
CA GLY A 53 -10.56 -8.78 19.15
C GLY A 53 -9.78 -9.04 20.44
N LYS A 54 -10.06 -8.28 21.50
CA LYS A 54 -9.45 -8.48 22.81
C LYS A 54 -9.80 -9.86 23.41
N LEU A 55 -11.07 -10.28 23.32
CA LEU A 55 -11.50 -11.59 23.81
C LEU A 55 -10.85 -12.74 23.03
N TRP A 56 -10.57 -12.54 21.75
CA TRP A 56 -9.80 -13.49 20.94
C TRP A 56 -8.33 -13.56 21.37
N GLU A 57 -7.70 -12.42 21.64
CA GLU A 57 -6.32 -12.37 22.17
C GLU A 57 -6.19 -13.04 23.55
N GLU A 58 -7.21 -12.91 24.39
CA GLU A 58 -7.30 -13.54 25.72
C GLU A 58 -7.66 -15.04 25.64
N GLY A 59 -8.10 -15.53 24.48
CA GLY A 59 -8.48 -16.93 24.24
C GLY A 59 -9.89 -17.29 24.71
N GLU A 60 -10.72 -16.30 25.02
CA GLU A 60 -12.13 -16.46 25.42
C GLU A 60 -13.06 -16.58 24.20
N TYR A 61 -12.74 -15.87 23.11
CA TYR A 61 -13.40 -16.06 21.82
C TYR A 61 -12.63 -17.03 20.95
N PHE A 62 -13.35 -17.81 20.13
CA PHE A 62 -12.78 -18.59 19.05
C PHE A 62 -13.04 -17.92 17.70
N LEU A 63 -12.53 -18.52 16.62
CA LEU A 63 -12.62 -17.95 15.27
C LEU A 63 -14.08 -17.71 14.83
N PRO A 64 -15.06 -18.60 15.15
CA PRO A 64 -16.47 -18.36 14.80
C PRO A 64 -17.03 -17.07 15.40
N GLU A 65 -16.74 -16.76 16.65
CA GLU A 65 -17.24 -15.57 17.34
C GLU A 65 -16.63 -14.30 16.77
N LEU A 66 -15.34 -14.32 16.43
CA LEU A 66 -14.66 -13.20 15.77
C LEU A 66 -15.24 -12.94 14.36
N VAL A 67 -15.51 -14.01 13.61
CA VAL A 67 -16.15 -13.92 12.29
C VAL A 67 -17.59 -13.40 12.40
N SER A 68 -18.37 -13.87 13.37
CA SER A 68 -19.74 -13.40 13.61
C SER A 68 -19.77 -11.91 13.94
N SER A 69 -18.85 -11.45 14.80
CA SER A 69 -18.71 -10.03 15.16
C SER A 69 -18.39 -9.15 13.94
N ALA A 70 -17.50 -9.64 13.06
CA ALA A 70 -17.16 -8.96 11.82
C ALA A 70 -18.35 -8.92 10.83
N GLN A 71 -19.17 -9.97 10.78
CA GLN A 71 -20.40 -10.00 9.97
C GLN A 71 -21.43 -8.99 10.47
N ALA A 72 -21.64 -8.89 11.78
CA ALA A 72 -22.54 -7.90 12.37
C ALA A 72 -22.09 -6.46 12.09
N MET A 73 -20.79 -6.19 12.20
CA MET A 73 -20.20 -4.90 11.79
C MET A 73 -20.48 -4.61 10.30
N LYS A 74 -20.26 -5.60 9.42
CA LYS A 74 -20.54 -5.45 7.98
C LYS A 74 -22.01 -5.15 7.70
N ALA A 75 -22.93 -5.75 8.43
CA ALA A 75 -24.37 -5.50 8.29
C ALA A 75 -24.75 -4.07 8.68
N ALA A 76 -24.21 -3.55 9.79
CA ALA A 76 -24.38 -2.15 10.18
C ALA A 76 -23.77 -1.18 9.16
N MET A 77 -22.55 -1.45 8.68
CA MET A 77 -21.87 -0.66 7.65
C MET A 77 -22.68 -0.57 6.36
N GLY A 78 -23.31 -1.68 5.92
CA GLY A 78 -24.16 -1.68 4.73
C GLY A 78 -25.36 -0.73 4.84
N VAL A 79 -25.84 -0.45 6.05
CA VAL A 79 -26.91 0.54 6.30
C VAL A 79 -26.36 1.97 6.26
N PHE A 80 -25.16 2.20 6.79
CA PHE A 80 -24.53 3.51 6.80
C PHE A 80 -24.00 3.93 5.43
N GLN A 81 -23.64 2.98 4.57
CA GLN A 81 -22.98 3.23 3.28
C GLN A 81 -23.71 4.29 2.42
N PRO A 82 -25.04 4.22 2.17
CA PRO A 82 -25.70 5.22 1.34
C PRO A 82 -25.72 6.63 1.95
N ALA A 83 -25.66 6.74 3.28
CA ALA A 83 -25.60 8.02 3.98
C ALA A 83 -24.17 8.58 3.99
N LEU A 84 -23.17 7.71 4.11
CA LEU A 84 -21.75 8.06 3.95
C LEU A 84 -21.47 8.53 2.52
N ASP A 85 -21.98 7.84 1.51
CA ASP A 85 -21.80 8.20 0.10
C ASP A 85 -22.45 9.55 -0.23
N LYS A 86 -23.60 9.86 0.38
CA LYS A 86 -24.28 11.17 0.24
C LYS A 86 -23.63 12.27 1.07
N GLY A 87 -23.04 11.92 2.21
CA GLY A 87 -22.31 12.82 3.12
C GLY A 87 -20.85 13.06 2.71
N ALA A 88 -20.30 12.26 1.80
CA ALA A 88 -18.94 12.38 1.25
C ALA A 88 -18.69 13.66 0.45
N ALA A 89 -19.70 14.53 0.28
CA ALA A 89 -19.49 15.95 0.06
C ALA A 89 -18.96 16.63 1.35
N THR A 90 -17.86 16.12 1.90
CA THR A 90 -17.17 16.67 3.07
C THR A 90 -16.12 17.67 2.65
N ARG A 91 -15.82 18.60 3.57
CA ARG A 91 -14.82 19.67 3.45
C ARG A 91 -13.57 19.19 2.71
N SER A 92 -13.29 19.88 1.61
CA SER A 92 -12.07 19.72 0.81
C SER A 92 -10.82 19.78 1.69
N SER A 93 -9.94 18.79 1.57
CA SER A 93 -8.57 18.80 2.14
C SER A 93 -7.69 19.90 1.51
N GLY A 94 -8.18 20.54 0.45
CA GLY A 94 -7.55 21.62 -0.28
C GLY A 94 -7.94 21.58 -1.75
N ARG A 95 -7.82 22.73 -2.43
CA ARG A 95 -8.05 22.87 -3.86
C ARG A 95 -6.75 22.72 -4.63
N VAL A 96 -6.72 21.81 -5.58
CA VAL A 96 -5.53 21.47 -6.36
C VAL A 96 -5.78 21.77 -7.83
N VAL A 97 -4.94 22.61 -8.43
CA VAL A 97 -4.85 22.74 -9.90
C VAL A 97 -3.71 21.86 -10.38
N ILE A 98 -3.96 21.01 -11.38
CA ILE A 98 -2.94 20.10 -11.90
C ILE A 98 -2.95 20.10 -13.43
N GLY A 99 -1.77 20.03 -14.05
CA GLY A 99 -1.63 19.96 -15.51
C GLY A 99 -0.29 19.40 -15.96
N THR A 100 -0.23 18.91 -17.20
CA THR A 100 1.04 18.59 -17.86
C THR A 100 1.50 19.86 -18.58
N ILE A 101 2.75 20.28 -18.32
CA ILE A 101 3.23 21.59 -18.74
C ILE A 101 3.31 21.71 -20.26
N GLN A 102 3.25 22.94 -20.75
CA GLN A 102 3.30 23.27 -22.18
C GLN A 102 4.40 22.52 -22.94
N GLY A 103 4.06 22.04 -24.14
CA GLY A 103 4.92 21.24 -25.00
C GLY A 103 4.97 19.76 -24.64
N ASP A 104 4.27 19.34 -23.58
CA ASP A 104 4.26 17.95 -23.11
C ASP A 104 2.83 17.38 -23.06
N ILE A 105 2.67 16.21 -23.67
CA ILE A 105 1.37 15.53 -23.84
C ILE A 105 1.22 14.27 -22.96
N HIS A 106 2.23 13.95 -22.15
CA HIS A 106 2.23 12.73 -21.36
C HIS A 106 1.41 12.93 -20.08
N ASP A 107 0.28 12.25 -19.99
CA ASP A 107 -0.67 12.43 -18.88
C ASP A 107 -0.57 11.34 -17.81
N ILE A 108 -0.05 10.15 -18.11
CA ILE A 108 -0.40 8.98 -17.29
C ILE A 108 0.06 9.10 -15.82
N GLY A 109 1.25 9.66 -15.56
CA GLY A 109 1.69 9.98 -14.20
C GLY A 109 0.84 11.05 -13.53
N LYS A 110 0.48 12.11 -14.26
CA LYS A 110 -0.40 13.19 -13.79
C LYS A 110 -1.77 12.66 -13.39
N THR A 111 -2.45 11.93 -14.28
CA THR A 111 -3.77 11.34 -14.01
C THR A 111 -3.73 10.44 -12.78
N LEU A 112 -2.66 9.66 -12.59
CA LEU A 112 -2.51 8.81 -11.39
C LEU A 112 -2.47 9.65 -10.12
N VAL A 113 -1.62 10.70 -10.08
CA VAL A 113 -1.52 11.62 -8.94
C VAL A 113 -2.84 12.36 -8.70
N ALA A 114 -3.49 12.85 -9.75
CA ALA A 114 -4.78 13.53 -9.66
C ALA A 114 -5.86 12.63 -9.02
N ASN A 115 -5.95 11.37 -9.45
CA ASN A 115 -6.89 10.39 -8.90
C ASN A 115 -6.59 10.07 -7.44
N LEU A 116 -5.30 9.94 -7.07
CA LEU A 116 -4.90 9.70 -5.68
C LEU A 116 -5.26 10.90 -4.79
N LEU A 117 -5.02 12.12 -5.24
CA LEU A 117 -5.41 13.33 -4.50
C LEU A 117 -6.93 13.40 -4.32
N ALA A 118 -7.70 13.13 -5.38
CA ALA A 118 -9.16 13.12 -5.31
C ALA A 118 -9.68 12.07 -4.32
N ALA A 119 -9.11 10.86 -4.34
CA ALA A 119 -9.44 9.79 -3.40
C ALA A 119 -9.12 10.14 -1.94
N ASN A 120 -8.19 11.09 -1.71
CA ASN A 120 -7.82 11.61 -0.39
C ASN A 120 -8.53 12.94 -0.04
N GLY A 121 -9.65 13.26 -0.70
CA GLY A 121 -10.53 14.36 -0.32
C GLY A 121 -10.12 15.75 -0.83
N PHE A 122 -9.13 15.84 -1.72
CA PHE A 122 -8.81 17.10 -2.39
C PHE A 122 -9.84 17.42 -3.49
N THR A 123 -10.09 18.71 -3.71
CA THR A 123 -10.88 19.17 -4.86
C THR A 123 -9.96 19.42 -6.05
N LEU A 124 -10.10 18.62 -7.10
CA LEU A 124 -9.21 18.63 -8.26
C LEU A 124 -9.74 19.51 -9.39
N PHE A 125 -8.85 20.31 -9.95
CA PHE A 125 -9.02 21.09 -11.17
C PHE A 125 -7.92 20.69 -12.15
N ASP A 126 -8.18 19.64 -12.93
CA ASP A 126 -7.24 19.12 -13.93
C ASP A 126 -7.38 19.91 -15.24
N GLU A 127 -6.31 20.61 -15.64
CA GLU A 127 -6.26 21.41 -16.87
C GLU A 127 -5.83 20.59 -18.10
N GLY A 128 -5.55 19.29 -17.91
CA GLY A 128 -5.16 18.36 -18.96
C GLY A 128 -3.69 18.43 -19.32
N VAL A 129 -3.39 18.30 -20.61
CA VAL A 129 -2.02 18.29 -21.15
C VAL A 129 -1.73 19.51 -22.01
N ASP A 130 -0.44 19.76 -22.28
CA ASP A 130 0.03 20.92 -23.04
C ASP A 130 -0.49 22.26 -22.48
N VAL A 131 -0.38 22.43 -21.16
CA VAL A 131 -0.99 23.57 -20.45
C VAL A 131 0.03 24.71 -20.28
N PRO A 132 -0.22 25.91 -20.83
CA PRO A 132 0.61 27.09 -20.59
C PRO A 132 0.65 27.47 -19.11
N VAL A 133 1.81 27.97 -18.66
CA VAL A 133 2.02 28.44 -17.27
C VAL A 133 0.96 29.47 -16.85
N ASP A 134 0.67 30.43 -17.73
CA ASP A 134 -0.30 31.49 -17.45
C ASP A 134 -1.70 30.92 -17.16
N ARG A 135 -2.11 29.86 -17.85
CA ARG A 135 -3.40 29.20 -17.64
C ARG A 135 -3.46 28.49 -16.29
N LEU A 136 -2.39 27.81 -15.88
CA LEU A 136 -2.30 27.18 -14.54
C LEU A 136 -2.41 28.23 -13.43
N VAL A 137 -1.72 29.37 -13.58
CA VAL A 137 -1.74 30.47 -12.61
C VAL A 137 -3.11 31.17 -12.59
N GLU A 138 -3.70 31.41 -13.76
CA GLU A 138 -5.05 31.99 -13.86
C GLU A 138 -6.07 31.07 -13.18
N ARG A 139 -6.02 29.78 -13.48
CA ARG A 139 -6.91 28.80 -12.87
C ARG A 139 -6.74 28.75 -11.36
N ALA A 140 -5.49 28.71 -10.88
CA ALA A 140 -5.18 28.71 -9.46
C ALA A 140 -5.73 29.94 -8.75
N ARG A 141 -5.69 31.13 -9.39
CA ARG A 141 -6.33 32.34 -8.86
C ARG A 141 -7.85 32.24 -8.84
N GLN A 142 -8.47 31.77 -9.93
CA GLN A 142 -9.92 31.67 -10.05
C GLN A 142 -10.54 30.76 -8.99
N VAL A 143 -9.86 29.66 -8.65
CA VAL A 143 -10.36 28.67 -7.69
C VAL A 143 -9.81 28.88 -6.28
N ASP A 144 -8.93 29.85 -6.08
CA ASP A 144 -8.19 30.06 -4.83
C ASP A 144 -7.52 28.75 -4.39
N ALA A 145 -6.60 28.26 -5.23
CA ALA A 145 -5.94 26.97 -5.06
C ALA A 145 -4.95 26.99 -3.89
N ASP A 146 -4.90 25.88 -3.16
CA ASP A 146 -3.90 25.61 -2.12
C ASP A 146 -2.62 24.99 -2.71
N LEU A 147 -2.76 24.29 -3.84
CA LEU A 147 -1.67 23.58 -4.52
C LEU A 147 -1.78 23.71 -6.03
N VAL A 148 -0.66 23.98 -6.70
CA VAL A 148 -0.51 23.92 -8.15
C VAL A 148 0.51 22.85 -8.51
N CYS A 149 0.10 21.87 -9.29
CA CYS A 149 0.90 20.72 -9.69
C CYS A 149 1.25 20.81 -11.19
N ALA A 150 2.52 20.58 -11.53
CA ALA A 150 2.95 20.47 -12.93
C ALA A 150 3.77 19.21 -13.20
N SER A 151 3.31 18.41 -14.17
CA SER A 151 4.01 17.24 -14.68
C SER A 151 4.79 17.58 -15.96
N ALA A 152 5.98 17.03 -16.11
CA ALA A 152 6.75 17.05 -17.36
C ALA A 152 7.49 15.72 -17.54
N LEU A 153 7.36 15.06 -18.69
CA LEU A 153 8.13 13.87 -19.04
C LEU A 153 9.43 14.21 -19.79
N LEU A 154 9.43 15.27 -20.59
CA LEU A 154 10.59 15.65 -21.39
C LEU A 154 11.50 16.62 -20.62
N THR A 155 12.82 16.42 -20.71
CA THR A 155 13.80 17.34 -20.09
C THR A 155 13.72 18.74 -20.69
N THR A 156 13.30 18.88 -21.95
CA THR A 156 13.11 20.16 -22.65
C THR A 156 11.91 20.95 -22.15
N THR A 157 10.86 20.29 -21.66
CA THR A 157 9.64 20.94 -21.14
C THR A 157 9.72 21.11 -19.62
N MET A 158 10.46 20.25 -18.92
CA MET A 158 10.70 20.32 -17.48
C MET A 158 11.19 21.70 -17.04
N VAL A 159 12.01 22.40 -17.84
CA VAL A 159 12.52 23.73 -17.51
C VAL A 159 11.42 24.78 -17.27
N LEU A 160 10.24 24.61 -17.90
CA LEU A 160 9.09 25.50 -17.73
C LEU A 160 8.45 25.39 -16.34
N GLN A 161 8.76 24.35 -15.57
CA GLN A 161 8.35 24.26 -14.16
C GLN A 161 8.95 25.40 -13.34
N ARG A 162 10.16 25.89 -13.69
CA ARG A 162 10.76 27.08 -13.05
C ARG A 162 9.89 28.31 -13.31
N ASP A 163 9.43 28.48 -14.54
CA ASP A 163 8.58 29.60 -14.94
C ASP A 163 7.24 29.55 -14.18
N LEU A 164 6.68 28.36 -13.96
CA LEU A 164 5.50 28.18 -13.13
C LEU A 164 5.71 28.63 -11.68
N VAL A 165 6.78 28.16 -11.03
CA VAL A 165 7.08 28.58 -9.65
C VAL A 165 7.20 30.10 -9.56
N GLN A 166 7.96 30.71 -10.49
CA GLN A 166 8.12 32.16 -10.53
C GLN A 166 6.80 32.88 -10.79
N ALA A 167 5.97 32.39 -11.70
CA ALA A 167 4.69 33.00 -12.05
C ALA A 167 3.68 32.93 -10.89
N VAL A 168 3.59 31.81 -10.16
CA VAL A 168 2.75 31.67 -8.96
C VAL A 168 3.17 32.69 -7.89
N ARG A 169 4.47 32.83 -7.63
CA ARG A 169 5.01 33.80 -6.66
C ARG A 169 4.78 35.24 -7.11
N LYS A 170 5.07 35.57 -8.38
CA LYS A 170 4.83 36.91 -8.96
C LYS A 170 3.36 37.31 -8.94
N ALA A 171 2.46 36.34 -9.10
CA ALA A 171 1.02 36.53 -9.03
C ALA A 171 0.49 36.76 -7.60
N GLY A 172 1.35 36.63 -6.58
CA GLY A 172 0.99 36.80 -5.17
C GLY A 172 0.11 35.67 -4.63
N LEU A 173 0.09 34.52 -5.29
CA LEU A 173 -0.72 33.38 -4.86
C LEU A 173 -0.07 32.71 -3.64
N LYS A 174 -0.91 32.29 -2.68
CA LYS A 174 -0.47 31.52 -1.50
C LYS A 174 -0.26 30.04 -1.80
N ALA A 175 -0.68 29.59 -2.99
CA ALA A 175 -0.59 28.20 -3.41
C ALA A 175 0.86 27.68 -3.32
N ARG A 176 1.00 26.47 -2.79
CA ARG A 176 2.24 25.69 -2.92
C ARG A 176 2.37 25.18 -4.34
N VAL A 177 3.59 24.93 -4.80
CA VAL A 177 3.89 24.39 -6.12
C VAL A 177 4.56 23.04 -5.99
N MET A 178 3.93 22.00 -6.53
CA MET A 178 4.50 20.66 -6.60
C MET A 178 4.85 20.32 -8.05
N VAL A 179 6.04 19.74 -8.27
CA VAL A 179 6.52 19.37 -9.61
C VAL A 179 6.77 17.87 -9.68
N GLY A 180 6.57 17.29 -10.86
CA GLY A 180 6.77 15.86 -11.06
C GLY A 180 7.02 15.46 -12.50
N GLY A 181 7.15 14.15 -12.70
CA GLY A 181 7.42 13.52 -13.99
C GLY A 181 8.82 12.90 -14.08
N ALA A 182 9.06 12.10 -15.12
CA ALA A 182 10.23 11.21 -15.21
C ALA A 182 11.63 11.87 -15.25
N PRO A 183 11.83 13.16 -15.56
CA PRO A 183 13.13 13.80 -15.42
C PRO A 183 13.29 14.59 -14.10
N VAL A 184 12.22 14.77 -13.32
CA VAL A 184 12.25 15.57 -12.08
C VAL A 184 12.98 14.80 -10.97
N THR A 185 13.90 15.49 -10.32
CA THR A 185 14.71 15.02 -9.18
C THR A 185 14.60 16.01 -8.00
N GLU A 186 15.05 15.59 -6.82
CA GLU A 186 15.14 16.46 -5.63
C GLU A 186 15.99 17.71 -5.87
N GLY A 187 17.12 17.54 -6.55
CA GLY A 187 18.02 18.64 -6.90
C GLY A 187 17.34 19.68 -7.79
N TRP A 188 16.58 19.23 -8.81
CA TRP A 188 15.83 20.12 -9.68
C TRP A 188 14.72 20.87 -8.92
N ALA A 189 13.90 20.15 -8.14
CA ALA A 189 12.80 20.75 -7.38
C ALA A 189 13.31 21.83 -6.41
N SER A 190 14.43 21.56 -5.74
CA SER A 190 15.11 22.50 -4.85
C SER A 190 15.67 23.72 -5.60
N GLU A 191 16.33 23.51 -6.74
CA GLU A 191 16.92 24.58 -7.55
C GLU A 191 15.87 25.60 -8.01
N ILE A 192 14.69 25.12 -8.44
CA ILE A 192 13.63 25.99 -8.94
C ILE A 192 12.75 26.59 -7.83
N GLY A 193 12.93 26.15 -6.57
CA GLY A 193 12.13 26.60 -5.43
C GLY A 193 10.71 26.02 -5.40
N ALA A 194 10.52 24.80 -5.90
CA ALA A 194 9.25 24.08 -5.73
C ALA A 194 9.05 23.65 -4.26
N ASP A 195 7.81 23.61 -3.81
CA ASP A 195 7.44 23.23 -2.44
C ASP A 195 7.32 21.71 -2.26
N GLY A 196 7.34 20.92 -3.34
CA GLY A 196 7.29 19.47 -3.28
C GLY A 196 7.57 18.78 -4.61
N HIS A 197 8.01 17.53 -4.52
CA HIS A 197 8.11 16.58 -5.62
C HIS A 197 7.96 15.14 -5.09
N ALA A 198 7.86 14.18 -6.00
CA ALA A 198 7.94 12.76 -5.64
C ALA A 198 9.40 12.29 -5.69
N ASP A 199 9.92 11.83 -4.55
CA ASP A 199 11.20 11.14 -4.46
C ASP A 199 11.14 9.76 -5.13
N ARG A 200 12.27 9.32 -5.70
CA ARG A 200 12.38 7.97 -6.28
C ARG A 200 13.19 7.07 -5.39
N TYR A 201 12.69 5.85 -5.16
CA TYR A 201 13.43 4.81 -4.47
C TYR A 201 14.78 4.47 -5.15
N VAL A 202 14.85 4.59 -6.47
CA VAL A 202 16.08 4.38 -7.24
C VAL A 202 17.15 5.42 -6.86
N GLU A 203 16.77 6.68 -6.71
CA GLU A 203 17.66 7.77 -6.28
C GLU A 203 18.06 7.61 -4.81
N ALA A 204 17.19 6.99 -4.01
CA ALA A 204 17.49 6.61 -2.63
C ALA A 204 18.48 5.44 -2.50
N GLY A 205 18.81 4.75 -3.59
CA GLY A 205 19.77 3.64 -3.62
C GLY A 205 19.14 2.24 -3.72
N SER A 206 17.87 2.13 -4.07
CA SER A 206 17.25 0.82 -4.33
C SER A 206 17.80 0.18 -5.61
N HIS A 207 18.28 -1.05 -5.50
CA HIS A 207 18.73 -1.86 -6.64
C HIS A 207 17.57 -2.62 -7.33
N ILE A 208 16.47 -2.82 -6.62
CA ILE A 208 15.25 -3.46 -7.12
C ILE A 208 14.09 -2.55 -6.70
N ILE A 209 13.19 -2.25 -7.63
CA ILE A 209 11.93 -1.58 -7.34
C ILE A 209 10.75 -2.43 -7.80
N HIS A 210 9.65 -2.35 -7.08
CA HIS A 210 8.44 -3.10 -7.38
C HIS A 210 7.55 -2.30 -8.32
N ALA A 211 7.07 -2.95 -9.38
CA ALA A 211 5.95 -2.43 -10.13
C ALA A 211 4.71 -2.41 -9.22
N ASN A 212 3.82 -1.43 -9.40
CA ASN A 212 2.60 -1.30 -8.59
C ASN A 212 1.54 -2.35 -9.02
N THR A 213 1.84 -3.62 -8.78
CA THR A 213 1.08 -4.77 -9.28
C THR A 213 0.64 -5.75 -8.19
N PHE A 214 0.92 -5.47 -6.91
CA PHE A 214 0.55 -6.31 -5.76
C PHE A 214 -0.85 -6.94 -5.86
N GLY A 215 -1.86 -6.11 -6.16
CA GLY A 215 -3.26 -6.53 -6.25
C GLY A 215 -3.76 -6.83 -7.66
N ALA A 216 -2.89 -6.82 -8.67
CA ALA A 216 -3.28 -6.89 -10.07
C ALA A 216 -3.51 -8.33 -10.58
N ASN A 217 -3.98 -9.24 -9.72
CA ASN A 217 -4.46 -10.57 -10.12
C ASN A 217 -5.97 -10.53 -10.44
N PRO A 218 -6.48 -11.49 -11.24
CA PRO A 218 -7.89 -11.48 -11.66
C PRO A 218 -8.91 -11.46 -10.50
N PRO A 219 -8.77 -12.24 -9.41
CA PRO A 219 -9.70 -12.18 -8.28
C PRO A 219 -9.79 -10.80 -7.60
N LYS A 220 -8.64 -10.18 -7.29
CA LYS A 220 -8.60 -8.84 -6.66
C LYS A 220 -9.12 -7.74 -7.59
N LEU A 221 -8.78 -7.82 -8.88
CA LEU A 221 -9.28 -6.88 -9.87
C LEU A 221 -10.79 -7.01 -10.05
N ALA A 222 -11.33 -8.22 -10.10
CA ALA A 222 -12.77 -8.46 -10.16
C ALA A 222 -13.49 -7.90 -8.94
N ALA A 223 -12.95 -8.10 -7.73
CA ALA A 223 -13.48 -7.52 -6.50
C ALA A 223 -13.48 -5.98 -6.51
N SER A 224 -12.62 -5.37 -7.33
CA SER A 224 -12.51 -3.92 -7.53
C SER A 224 -13.26 -3.42 -8.77
N GLY A 225 -14.10 -4.25 -9.42
CA GLY A 225 -14.86 -3.87 -10.63
C GLY A 225 -14.04 -3.80 -11.92
N LEU A 226 -12.83 -4.38 -11.94
CA LEU A 226 -11.87 -4.35 -13.05
C LEU A 226 -11.70 -5.74 -13.71
N THR A 227 -12.76 -6.54 -13.74
CA THR A 227 -12.77 -7.87 -14.36
C THR A 227 -12.22 -7.84 -15.78
N GLY A 228 -11.31 -8.79 -16.10
CA GLY A 228 -10.70 -8.91 -17.43
C GLY A 228 -9.59 -7.90 -17.75
N ARG A 229 -9.20 -7.04 -16.80
CA ARG A 229 -8.15 -6.01 -17.01
C ARG A 229 -6.78 -6.39 -16.44
N CYS A 230 -6.56 -7.65 -16.05
CA CYS A 230 -5.29 -8.13 -15.48
C CYS A 230 -4.09 -7.75 -16.36
N ARG A 231 -4.12 -8.14 -17.63
CA ARG A 231 -3.03 -7.85 -18.57
C ARG A 231 -2.76 -6.36 -18.73
N GLU A 232 -3.81 -5.56 -18.86
CA GLU A 232 -3.71 -4.12 -19.08
C GLU A 232 -3.09 -3.40 -17.87
N VAL A 233 -3.60 -3.69 -16.66
CA VAL A 233 -3.14 -3.07 -15.41
C VAL A 233 -1.68 -3.42 -15.12
N ASN A 234 -1.31 -4.70 -15.22
CA ASN A 234 0.07 -5.12 -14.99
C ASN A 234 1.03 -4.48 -16.01
N ARG A 235 0.69 -4.50 -17.31
CA ARG A 235 1.52 -3.87 -18.34
C ARG A 235 1.77 -2.40 -18.06
N ARG A 236 0.71 -1.66 -17.72
CA ARG A 236 0.83 -0.21 -17.48
C ARG A 236 1.65 0.11 -16.24
N ALA A 237 1.49 -0.67 -15.16
CA ALA A 237 2.27 -0.51 -13.94
C ALA A 237 3.76 -0.82 -14.16
N VAL A 238 4.08 -1.85 -14.94
CA VAL A 238 5.46 -2.20 -15.30
C VAL A 238 6.10 -1.13 -16.19
N GLU A 239 5.37 -0.59 -17.17
CA GLU A 239 5.86 0.53 -18.00
C GLU A 239 6.25 1.75 -17.14
N ILE A 240 5.44 2.11 -16.15
CA ILE A 240 5.73 3.21 -15.22
C ILE A 240 6.96 2.88 -14.36
N ALA A 241 7.04 1.65 -13.84
CA ALA A 241 8.19 1.22 -13.04
C ALA A 241 9.48 1.23 -13.86
N ARG A 242 9.45 0.80 -15.13
CA ARG A 242 10.59 0.86 -16.05
C ARG A 242 11.06 2.29 -16.31
N GLN A 243 10.13 3.22 -16.50
CA GLN A 243 10.44 4.64 -16.62
C GLN A 243 11.07 5.20 -15.34
N SER A 244 10.56 4.81 -14.17
CA SER A 244 11.13 5.21 -12.89
C SER A 244 12.50 4.58 -12.60
N ALA A 245 12.74 3.36 -13.08
CA ALA A 245 14.00 2.65 -12.94
C ALA A 245 15.14 3.31 -13.72
N ASP A 246 14.84 3.87 -14.90
CA ASP A 246 15.80 4.59 -15.74
C ASP A 246 17.12 3.81 -15.96
N GLY A 247 17.02 2.48 -16.08
CA GLY A 247 18.16 1.57 -16.24
C GLY A 247 19.09 1.43 -15.02
N LYS A 248 18.76 2.04 -13.88
CA LYS A 248 19.57 2.06 -12.65
C LYS A 248 19.16 1.02 -11.61
N ALA A 249 17.97 0.44 -11.76
CA ALA A 249 17.43 -0.59 -10.88
C ALA A 249 16.72 -1.68 -11.68
N LEU A 250 16.66 -2.89 -11.13
CA LEU A 250 15.80 -3.95 -11.64
C LEU A 250 14.34 -3.64 -11.33
N VAL A 251 13.44 -4.00 -12.24
CA VAL A 251 11.99 -3.91 -12.05
C VAL A 251 11.42 -5.28 -11.76
N ALA A 252 10.87 -5.44 -10.56
CA ALA A 252 10.21 -6.65 -10.12
C ALA A 252 8.70 -6.56 -10.33
N GLY A 253 8.12 -7.60 -10.93
CA GLY A 253 6.68 -7.78 -10.97
C GLY A 253 6.17 -8.26 -9.61
N ASP A 254 5.48 -7.38 -8.89
CA ASP A 254 4.95 -7.67 -7.56
C ASP A 254 3.61 -8.40 -7.64
N MET A 255 3.50 -9.52 -6.93
CA MET A 255 2.34 -10.41 -6.89
C MET A 255 1.96 -10.68 -5.43
N GLY A 256 0.84 -10.12 -4.99
CA GLY A 256 0.26 -10.41 -3.69
C GLY A 256 -0.73 -11.58 -3.70
N PRO A 257 -1.30 -11.94 -2.53
CA PRO A 257 -2.32 -12.99 -2.43
C PRO A 257 -3.57 -12.64 -3.23
N THR A 258 -4.31 -13.65 -3.66
CA THR A 258 -5.56 -13.50 -4.43
C THR A 258 -6.72 -13.01 -3.58
N GLY A 259 -6.67 -13.21 -2.25
CA GLY A 259 -7.80 -13.00 -1.36
C GLY A 259 -8.86 -14.11 -1.42
N LEU A 260 -8.65 -15.14 -2.24
CA LEU A 260 -9.47 -16.34 -2.23
C LEU A 260 -9.10 -17.21 -1.02
N LEU A 261 -10.04 -18.06 -0.59
CA LEU A 261 -9.84 -19.01 0.50
C LEU A 261 -10.17 -20.43 0.03
N LEU A 262 -9.27 -21.37 0.33
CA LEU A 262 -9.49 -22.81 0.11
C LEU A 262 -10.47 -23.38 1.16
N PRO A 263 -11.16 -24.49 0.86
CA PRO A 263 -11.90 -25.25 1.85
C PRO A 263 -11.02 -25.65 3.05
N PRO A 264 -11.54 -25.64 4.29
CA PRO A 264 -12.93 -25.34 4.66
C PRO A 264 -13.27 -23.84 4.84
N LEU A 265 -12.28 -22.95 4.73
CA LEU A 265 -12.45 -21.51 5.01
C LEU A 265 -13.10 -20.74 3.85
N GLY A 266 -13.06 -21.30 2.64
CA GLY A 266 -13.75 -20.77 1.46
C GLY A 266 -14.13 -21.86 0.47
N GLN A 267 -14.51 -21.42 -0.72
CA GLN A 267 -15.05 -22.30 -1.78
C GLN A 267 -14.15 -22.33 -3.02
N ALA A 268 -13.00 -21.65 -3.00
CA ALA A 268 -12.11 -21.60 -4.16
C ALA A 268 -11.40 -22.94 -4.36
N SER A 269 -11.22 -23.34 -5.62
CA SER A 269 -10.43 -24.51 -5.98
C SER A 269 -8.96 -24.13 -6.18
N GLU A 270 -8.04 -25.07 -6.01
CA GLU A 270 -6.61 -24.86 -6.32
C GLU A 270 -6.40 -24.38 -7.77
N ALA A 271 -7.20 -24.90 -8.71
CA ALA A 271 -7.18 -24.47 -10.11
C ALA A 271 -7.49 -22.98 -10.28
N ALA A 272 -8.35 -22.40 -9.45
CA ALA A 272 -8.65 -20.97 -9.51
C ALA A 272 -7.43 -20.12 -9.12
N PHE A 273 -6.69 -20.51 -8.07
CA PHE A 273 -5.45 -19.82 -7.67
C PHE A 273 -4.39 -19.93 -8.76
N LEU A 274 -4.13 -21.14 -9.27
CA LEU A 274 -3.16 -21.37 -10.33
C LEU A 274 -3.48 -20.56 -11.59
N THR A 275 -4.74 -20.53 -12.01
CA THR A 275 -5.18 -19.75 -13.18
C THR A 275 -4.93 -18.26 -12.97
N ALA A 276 -5.29 -17.73 -11.79
CA ALA A 276 -5.09 -16.33 -11.45
C ALA A 276 -3.60 -15.93 -11.46
N PHE A 277 -2.74 -16.74 -10.84
CA PHE A 277 -1.31 -16.46 -10.79
C PHE A 277 -0.63 -16.66 -12.15
N GLN A 278 -1.06 -17.62 -12.96
CA GLN A 278 -0.57 -17.81 -14.33
C GLN A 278 -0.91 -16.62 -15.22
N GLU A 279 -2.14 -16.11 -15.15
CA GLU A 279 -2.55 -14.93 -15.92
C GLU A 279 -1.74 -13.70 -15.54
N GLN A 280 -1.57 -13.43 -14.24
CA GLN A 280 -0.77 -12.29 -13.79
C GLN A 280 0.71 -12.47 -14.16
N THR A 281 1.29 -13.66 -13.95
CA THR A 281 2.67 -13.97 -14.32
C THR A 281 2.90 -13.71 -15.81
N ALA A 282 2.02 -14.21 -16.68
CA ALA A 282 2.12 -14.02 -18.12
C ALA A 282 2.08 -12.53 -18.50
N ALA A 283 1.21 -11.75 -17.87
CA ALA A 283 1.12 -10.31 -18.09
C ALA A 283 2.40 -9.57 -17.67
N LEU A 284 2.98 -9.93 -16.51
CA LEU A 284 4.22 -9.33 -16.01
C LEU A 284 5.42 -9.68 -16.90
N VAL A 285 5.54 -10.94 -17.32
CA VAL A 285 6.60 -11.40 -18.22
C VAL A 285 6.51 -10.70 -19.57
N GLU A 286 5.31 -10.61 -20.15
CA GLU A 286 5.09 -9.90 -21.41
C GLU A 286 5.46 -8.41 -21.30
N ALA A 287 5.16 -7.78 -20.17
CA ALA A 287 5.52 -6.39 -19.91
C ALA A 287 7.03 -6.19 -19.67
N GLY A 288 7.80 -7.27 -19.55
CA GLY A 288 9.24 -7.24 -19.46
C GLY A 288 9.75 -6.86 -18.08
N VAL A 289 9.31 -7.53 -17.02
CA VAL A 289 9.95 -7.46 -15.68
C VAL A 289 11.27 -8.24 -15.64
N ASP A 290 12.20 -7.87 -14.74
CA ASP A 290 13.48 -8.58 -14.57
C ASP A 290 13.36 -9.81 -13.66
N LEU A 291 12.41 -9.76 -12.72
CA LEU A 291 12.13 -10.82 -11.75
C LEU A 291 10.68 -10.72 -11.26
N ILE A 292 10.21 -11.76 -10.58
CA ILE A 292 8.89 -11.79 -9.93
C ILE A 292 9.09 -11.77 -8.42
N SER A 293 8.38 -10.88 -7.74
CA SER A 293 8.33 -10.81 -6.29
C SER A 293 6.94 -11.21 -5.82
N ILE A 294 6.82 -12.38 -5.20
CA ILE A 294 5.57 -12.84 -4.58
C ILE A 294 5.60 -12.40 -3.13
N GLU A 295 4.76 -11.44 -2.76
CA GLU A 295 4.84 -10.79 -1.45
C GLU A 295 3.61 -10.99 -0.57
N THR A 296 3.82 -10.90 0.76
CA THR A 296 2.76 -10.86 1.77
C THR A 296 1.83 -12.09 1.74
N MET A 297 2.37 -13.27 1.41
CA MET A 297 1.59 -14.50 1.44
C MET A 297 1.34 -14.92 2.89
N TYR A 298 0.09 -15.17 3.25
CA TYR A 298 -0.31 -15.61 4.59
C TYR A 298 -0.63 -17.11 4.68
N ASP A 299 -0.78 -17.77 3.53
CA ASP A 299 -0.96 -19.22 3.42
C ASP A 299 0.18 -19.85 2.61
N LEU A 300 0.85 -20.85 3.17
CA LEU A 300 1.96 -21.54 2.50
C LEU A 300 1.50 -22.25 1.22
N LYS A 301 0.28 -22.80 1.21
CA LYS A 301 -0.22 -23.52 0.04
C LYS A 301 -0.51 -22.56 -1.11
N GLU A 302 -1.11 -21.41 -0.84
CA GLU A 302 -1.25 -20.33 -1.81
C GLU A 302 0.11 -19.84 -2.35
N ALA A 303 1.09 -19.63 -1.46
CA ALA A 303 2.44 -19.23 -1.85
C ALA A 303 3.11 -20.24 -2.79
N LEU A 304 2.94 -21.53 -2.56
CA LEU A 304 3.45 -22.59 -3.43
C LEU A 304 2.78 -22.60 -4.82
N MET A 305 1.47 -22.33 -4.89
CA MET A 305 0.76 -22.19 -6.17
C MET A 305 1.25 -20.97 -6.96
N ALA A 306 1.44 -19.83 -6.28
CA ALA A 306 2.01 -18.63 -6.88
C ALA A 306 3.43 -18.89 -7.40
N LEU A 307 4.29 -19.51 -6.58
CA LEU A 307 5.65 -19.86 -6.97
C LEU A 307 5.67 -20.82 -8.16
N GLY A 308 4.80 -21.84 -8.18
CA GLY A 308 4.69 -22.77 -9.29
C GLY A 308 4.31 -22.07 -10.61
N ALA A 309 3.38 -21.13 -10.56
CA ALA A 309 3.02 -20.31 -11.72
C ALA A 309 4.18 -19.42 -12.17
N ALA A 310 4.79 -18.67 -11.25
CA ALA A 310 5.88 -17.74 -11.53
C ALA A 310 7.14 -18.43 -12.09
N ARG A 311 7.51 -19.61 -11.56
CA ARG A 311 8.71 -20.35 -12.01
C ARG A 311 8.64 -20.79 -13.47
N SER A 312 7.44 -20.97 -14.02
CA SER A 312 7.26 -21.32 -15.43
C SER A 312 7.77 -20.23 -16.40
N SER A 313 7.97 -19.00 -15.90
CA SER A 313 8.54 -17.88 -16.68
C SER A 313 10.03 -18.00 -16.97
N GLY A 314 10.77 -18.77 -16.16
CA GLY A 314 12.24 -18.81 -16.20
C GLY A 314 12.95 -17.61 -15.56
N LEU A 315 12.22 -16.63 -15.02
CA LEU A 315 12.79 -15.50 -14.29
C LEU A 315 13.11 -15.88 -12.83
N PRO A 316 14.02 -15.14 -12.16
CA PRO A 316 14.18 -15.22 -10.72
C PRO A 316 12.86 -14.94 -9.99
N VAL A 317 12.55 -15.73 -8.95
CA VAL A 317 11.33 -15.58 -8.16
C VAL A 317 11.69 -15.42 -6.69
N LEU A 318 11.35 -14.26 -6.11
CA LEU A 318 11.42 -14.01 -4.69
C LEU A 318 10.07 -14.36 -4.07
N VAL A 319 10.08 -14.99 -2.90
CA VAL A 319 8.83 -15.29 -2.17
C VAL A 319 8.93 -14.84 -0.73
N SER A 320 8.11 -13.87 -0.33
CA SER A 320 7.96 -13.46 1.05
C SER A 320 6.59 -13.84 1.61
N MET A 321 6.61 -14.25 2.87
CA MET A 321 5.41 -14.53 3.65
C MET A 321 5.31 -13.56 4.82
N THR A 322 4.10 -13.30 5.30
CA THR A 322 3.89 -12.45 6.47
C THR A 322 3.65 -13.29 7.73
N PHE A 323 4.32 -12.93 8.84
CA PHE A 323 4.27 -13.65 10.10
C PHE A 323 4.01 -12.70 11.26
N GLU A 324 3.44 -13.25 12.32
CA GLU A 324 3.22 -12.57 13.59
C GLU A 324 3.93 -13.31 14.71
N PHE A 325 4.39 -12.56 15.71
CA PHE A 325 4.94 -13.16 16.91
C PHE A 325 3.81 -13.68 17.81
N ARG A 326 3.83 -14.98 18.09
CA ARG A 326 2.93 -15.65 19.03
C ARG A 326 3.75 -16.32 20.12
N ARG A 327 3.09 -16.74 21.20
CA ARG A 327 3.76 -17.38 22.37
C ARG A 327 4.68 -18.56 21.99
N LYS A 328 4.39 -19.27 20.89
CA LYS A 328 5.15 -20.46 20.43
C LYS A 328 6.17 -20.15 19.32
N GLY A 329 6.40 -18.89 18.98
CA GLY A 329 7.27 -18.47 17.86
C GLY A 329 6.51 -17.69 16.78
N PHE A 330 7.10 -17.61 15.59
CA PHE A 330 6.54 -16.87 14.46
C PHE A 330 5.67 -17.75 13.56
N PHE A 331 4.44 -17.31 13.34
CA PHE A 331 3.46 -18.01 12.51
C PHE A 331 2.73 -17.04 11.60
N THR A 332 2.33 -17.51 10.42
CA THR A 332 1.35 -16.79 9.61
C THR A 332 -0.01 -16.80 10.31
N ILE A 333 -0.94 -15.96 9.87
CA ILE A 333 -2.33 -16.00 10.37
C ILE A 333 -3.02 -17.35 10.10
N MET A 334 -2.53 -18.13 9.13
CA MET A 334 -3.00 -19.48 8.82
C MET A 334 -2.28 -20.57 9.62
N GLY A 335 -1.42 -20.17 10.57
CA GLY A 335 -0.69 -21.08 11.45
C GLY A 335 0.53 -21.76 10.83
N ASN A 336 1.05 -21.27 9.70
CA ASN A 336 2.26 -21.85 9.10
C ASN A 336 3.52 -21.34 9.85
N PRO A 337 4.38 -22.22 10.39
CA PRO A 337 5.57 -21.80 11.14
C PRO A 337 6.69 -21.26 10.23
N LEU A 338 7.37 -20.21 10.68
CA LEU A 338 8.41 -19.46 9.94
C LEU A 338 9.43 -20.35 9.21
N VAL A 339 10.28 -21.07 9.94
CA VAL A 339 11.39 -21.84 9.36
C VAL A 339 10.90 -22.89 8.37
N ARG A 340 9.82 -23.61 8.71
CA ARG A 340 9.26 -24.66 7.85
C ARG A 340 8.75 -24.06 6.54
N SER A 341 8.01 -22.96 6.61
CA SER A 341 7.46 -22.30 5.42
C SER A 341 8.57 -21.84 4.47
N LEU A 342 9.59 -21.16 4.98
CA LEU A 342 10.70 -20.66 4.16
C LEU A 342 11.52 -21.81 3.57
N THR A 343 11.77 -22.87 4.34
CA THR A 343 12.48 -24.06 3.84
C THR A 343 11.71 -24.72 2.71
N THR A 344 10.41 -24.92 2.88
CA THR A 344 9.55 -25.51 1.83
C THR A 344 9.52 -24.67 0.56
N LEU A 345 9.48 -23.34 0.67
CA LEU A 345 9.52 -22.44 -0.49
C LEU A 345 10.89 -22.49 -1.21
N ALA A 346 11.98 -22.54 -0.44
CA ALA A 346 13.33 -22.69 -0.99
C ALA A 346 13.47 -24.03 -1.74
N GLU A 347 13.04 -25.13 -1.14
CA GLU A 347 13.03 -26.48 -1.75
C GLU A 347 12.14 -26.55 -3.01
N ALA A 348 11.04 -25.77 -3.03
CA ALA A 348 10.18 -25.64 -4.21
C ALA A 348 10.79 -24.78 -5.35
N GLY A 349 11.98 -24.22 -5.14
CA GLY A 349 12.78 -23.55 -6.16
C GLY A 349 12.63 -22.03 -6.21
N ALA A 350 12.22 -21.39 -5.11
CA ALA A 350 12.34 -19.94 -4.97
C ALA A 350 13.81 -19.50 -5.01
N THR A 351 14.11 -18.40 -5.70
CA THR A 351 15.47 -17.84 -5.79
C THR A 351 15.91 -17.21 -4.46
N ALA A 352 14.96 -16.59 -3.76
CA ALA A 352 15.13 -16.09 -2.41
C ALA A 352 13.80 -16.24 -1.66
N VAL A 353 13.87 -16.38 -0.35
CA VAL A 353 12.69 -16.50 0.51
C VAL A 353 12.78 -15.55 1.68
N GLY A 354 11.67 -15.15 2.25
CA GLY A 354 11.74 -14.30 3.43
C GLY A 354 10.41 -13.79 3.89
N PHE A 355 10.42 -12.55 4.37
CA PHE A 355 9.28 -11.97 5.02
C PHE A 355 9.22 -10.46 4.84
N ASN A 356 7.99 -9.98 4.76
CA ASN A 356 7.68 -8.57 4.64
C ASN A 356 6.41 -8.27 5.47
N CYS A 357 6.23 -6.99 5.79
CA CYS A 357 5.05 -6.48 6.50
C CYS A 357 4.88 -7.04 7.92
N SER A 358 3.73 -6.72 8.53
CA SER A 358 3.19 -7.09 9.86
C SER A 358 4.02 -6.73 11.10
N VAL A 359 5.34 -6.75 11.02
CA VAL A 359 6.22 -6.53 12.16
C VAL A 359 7.15 -5.34 11.95
N THR A 360 7.56 -4.77 13.08
CA THR A 360 8.58 -3.72 13.16
C THR A 360 9.97 -4.26 12.85
N SER A 361 10.89 -3.35 12.54
CA SER A 361 12.28 -3.70 12.17
C SER A 361 12.99 -4.50 13.27
N ASP A 362 12.82 -4.17 14.55
CA ASP A 362 13.42 -4.90 15.67
C ASP A 362 12.92 -6.36 15.77
N ARG A 363 11.64 -6.59 15.52
CA ARG A 363 11.06 -7.94 15.50
C ARG A 363 11.51 -8.73 14.28
N MET A 364 11.66 -8.06 13.16
CA MET A 364 12.14 -8.68 11.93
C MET A 364 13.61 -9.11 12.04
N VAL A 365 14.45 -8.43 12.84
CA VAL A 365 15.81 -8.90 13.17
C VAL A 365 15.75 -10.30 13.78
N ALA A 366 14.86 -10.53 14.75
CA ALA A 366 14.72 -11.84 15.39
C ALA A 366 14.30 -12.93 14.39
N MET A 367 13.42 -12.61 13.43
CA MET A 367 13.02 -13.53 12.37
C MET A 367 14.18 -13.89 11.43
N VAL A 368 15.02 -12.91 11.07
CA VAL A 368 16.23 -13.16 10.25
C VAL A 368 17.18 -14.09 11.00
N THR A 369 17.44 -13.83 12.28
CA THR A 369 18.32 -14.68 13.10
C THR A 369 17.80 -16.11 13.20
N GLU A 370 16.49 -16.31 13.39
CA GLU A 370 15.87 -17.64 13.43
C GLU A 370 15.99 -18.37 12.08
N ALA A 371 15.75 -17.66 10.97
CA ALA A 371 15.76 -18.26 9.63
C ALA A 371 17.18 -18.54 9.10
N ALA A 372 18.16 -17.68 9.38
CA ALA A 372 19.49 -17.74 8.78
C ALA A 372 20.26 -19.03 9.11
N GLY A 373 19.98 -19.67 10.25
CA GLY A 373 20.61 -20.93 10.64
C GLY A 373 19.97 -22.18 10.02
N ALA A 374 18.79 -22.06 9.41
CA ALA A 374 17.97 -23.21 9.00
C ALA A 374 17.55 -23.20 7.52
N VAL A 375 17.49 -22.03 6.89
CA VAL A 375 16.99 -21.87 5.52
C VAL A 375 18.16 -21.77 4.54
N ASN A 376 18.27 -22.72 3.61
CA ASN A 376 19.34 -22.74 2.61
C ASN A 376 18.98 -21.95 1.33
N ALA A 377 18.67 -20.67 1.49
CA ALA A 377 18.42 -19.73 0.40
C ALA A 377 18.70 -18.28 0.86
N PRO A 378 19.00 -17.35 -0.06
CA PRO A 378 19.09 -15.93 0.27
C PRO A 378 17.82 -15.44 0.97
N LEU A 379 17.99 -14.72 2.08
CA LEU A 379 16.88 -14.19 2.86
C LEU A 379 16.47 -12.77 2.43
N VAL A 380 15.17 -12.57 2.25
CA VAL A 380 14.51 -11.27 2.03
C VAL A 380 13.93 -10.76 3.35
N ALA A 381 14.14 -9.48 3.68
CA ALA A 381 13.53 -8.86 4.86
C ALA A 381 13.09 -7.41 4.56
N GLN A 382 11.79 -7.14 4.71
CA GLN A 382 11.17 -5.83 4.44
C GLN A 382 10.17 -5.46 5.56
N PRO A 383 10.64 -4.87 6.67
CA PRO A 383 9.78 -4.53 7.80
C PRO A 383 8.91 -3.30 7.52
N ASN A 384 7.86 -3.13 8.33
CA ASN A 384 7.10 -1.87 8.37
C ASN A 384 7.88 -0.78 9.10
N ALA A 385 7.58 0.48 8.77
CA ALA A 385 8.11 1.66 9.48
C ALA A 385 7.43 1.90 10.82
N GLY A 386 7.33 0.87 11.66
CA GLY A 386 6.61 0.93 12.94
C GLY A 386 5.32 0.12 12.91
N GLN A 387 4.61 0.13 14.03
CA GLN A 387 3.27 -0.45 14.09
C GLN A 387 2.26 0.54 13.50
N PRO A 388 1.33 0.09 12.65
CA PRO A 388 0.30 0.97 12.11
C PRO A 388 -0.61 1.46 13.25
N ARG A 389 -0.85 2.77 13.30
CA ARG A 389 -1.83 3.38 14.21
C ARG A 389 -2.91 4.07 13.39
N ALA A 390 -4.16 3.66 13.58
CA ALA A 390 -5.30 4.34 12.97
C ALA A 390 -5.52 5.70 13.65
N THR A 391 -5.68 6.75 12.84
CA THR A 391 -6.05 8.10 13.23
C THR A 391 -7.22 8.59 12.35
N PRO A 392 -7.91 9.68 12.71
CA PRO A 392 -8.96 10.27 11.87
C PRO A 392 -8.48 10.64 10.45
N GLU A 393 -7.18 10.91 10.28
CA GLU A 393 -6.54 11.29 9.03
C GLU A 393 -6.01 10.09 8.22
N GLY A 394 -6.07 8.87 8.76
CA GLY A 394 -5.60 7.65 8.10
C GLY A 394 -4.71 6.78 8.99
N VAL A 395 -3.89 5.92 8.37
CA VAL A 395 -2.96 5.06 9.11
C VAL A 395 -1.59 5.73 9.19
N VAL A 396 -1.08 5.92 10.40
CA VAL A 396 0.21 6.55 10.69
C VAL A 396 1.23 5.50 11.12
N TYR A 397 2.48 5.70 10.70
CA TYR A 397 3.66 4.93 11.04
C TYR A 397 4.69 5.88 11.66
N ASP A 398 5.32 5.49 12.77
CA ASP A 398 6.14 6.37 13.61
C ASP A 398 7.56 5.86 13.88
N ALA A 399 8.07 4.93 13.07
CA ALA A 399 9.47 4.53 13.18
C ALA A 399 10.43 5.66 12.79
N SER A 400 11.56 5.72 13.50
CA SER A 400 12.70 6.56 13.14
C SER A 400 13.44 5.95 11.93
N PRO A 401 13.71 6.72 10.85
CA PRO A 401 14.53 6.27 9.74
C PRO A 401 15.93 5.79 10.14
N ASP A 402 16.56 6.46 11.12
CA ASP A 402 17.90 6.07 11.60
C ASP A 402 17.86 4.75 12.37
N ARG A 403 16.84 4.54 13.22
CA ARG A 403 16.68 3.26 13.92
C ARG A 403 16.38 2.13 12.94
N PHE A 404 15.48 2.37 11.99
CA PHE A 404 15.15 1.42 10.94
C PHE A 404 16.40 1.00 10.16
N ALA A 405 17.22 1.96 9.73
CA ALA A 405 18.47 1.71 9.03
C ALA A 405 19.47 0.85 9.84
N ALA A 406 19.61 1.12 11.15
CA ALA A 406 20.46 0.34 12.05
C ALA A 406 19.97 -1.12 12.19
N ASP A 407 18.65 -1.31 12.29
CA ASP A 407 18.05 -2.65 12.34
C ASP A 407 18.27 -3.41 11.02
N LEU A 408 18.15 -2.75 9.85
CA LEU A 408 18.47 -3.36 8.54
C LEU A 408 19.94 -3.80 8.43
N ALA A 409 20.88 -3.00 8.95
CA ALA A 409 22.29 -3.38 9.01
C ALA A 409 22.52 -4.61 9.92
N THR A 410 21.75 -4.70 11.01
CA THR A 410 21.75 -5.88 11.89
C THR A 410 21.19 -7.11 11.17
N MET A 411 20.11 -6.96 10.39
CA MET A 411 19.57 -8.03 9.55
C MET A 411 20.60 -8.52 8.51
N ALA A 412 21.30 -7.60 7.85
CA ALA A 412 22.36 -7.94 6.89
C ALA A 412 23.44 -8.82 7.54
N SER A 413 23.93 -8.39 8.71
CA SER A 413 24.93 -9.09 9.51
C SER A 413 24.42 -10.44 10.03
N SER A 414 23.10 -10.56 10.22
CA SER A 414 22.44 -11.78 10.71
C SER A 414 22.11 -12.78 9.59
N GLY A 415 22.32 -12.45 8.31
CA GLY A 415 22.15 -13.40 7.20
C GLY A 415 21.20 -12.94 6.09
N ALA A 416 20.48 -11.82 6.25
CA ALA A 416 19.68 -11.25 5.17
C ALA A 416 20.56 -10.79 4.00
N ARG A 417 20.02 -10.87 2.78
CA ARG A 417 20.72 -10.49 1.53
C ARG A 417 19.93 -9.51 0.68
N LEU A 418 18.60 -9.55 0.78
CA LEU A 418 17.70 -8.63 0.09
C LEU A 418 16.95 -7.86 1.18
N LEU A 419 17.22 -6.56 1.27
CA LEU A 419 16.72 -5.69 2.34
C LEU A 419 15.94 -4.54 1.74
N GLY A 420 14.82 -4.20 2.35
CA GLY A 420 13.99 -3.08 1.91
C GLY A 420 13.02 -2.64 3.00
N GLY A 421 11.93 -1.99 2.58
CA GLY A 421 10.85 -1.54 3.45
C GLY A 421 9.49 -1.96 2.90
N CYS A 422 8.50 -2.07 3.80
CA CYS A 422 7.12 -2.35 3.44
C CYS A 422 6.22 -1.15 3.80
N CYS A 423 5.17 -1.34 4.59
CA CYS A 423 4.23 -0.25 4.87
C CYS A 423 4.85 0.83 5.76
N GLY A 424 4.57 2.09 5.42
CA GLY A 424 5.05 3.27 6.14
C GLY A 424 6.47 3.72 5.79
N THR A 425 7.23 2.93 5.03
CA THR A 425 8.55 3.37 4.56
C THR A 425 8.43 4.28 3.34
N ASP A 426 9.37 5.21 3.22
CA ASP A 426 9.51 6.12 2.09
C ASP A 426 10.99 6.15 1.61
N PRO A 427 11.33 6.95 0.58
CA PRO A 427 12.70 7.05 0.10
C PRO A 427 13.72 7.54 1.14
N GLU A 428 13.34 8.27 2.19
CA GLU A 428 14.26 8.64 3.27
C GLU A 428 14.75 7.41 4.02
N PHE A 429 13.86 6.47 4.37
CA PHE A 429 14.24 5.22 5.03
C PHE A 429 15.28 4.45 4.21
N ILE A 430 15.11 4.41 2.89
CA ILE A 430 16.04 3.73 1.99
C ILE A 430 17.38 4.46 1.90
N ARG A 431 17.39 5.80 1.79
CA ARG A 431 18.64 6.59 1.83
C ARG A 431 19.44 6.33 3.10
N ARG A 432 18.77 6.33 4.26
CA ARG A 432 19.40 6.05 5.56
C ARG A 432 19.94 4.63 5.62
N ALA A 433 19.16 3.65 5.18
CA ALA A 433 19.59 2.25 5.13
C ALA A 433 20.83 2.08 4.23
N ARG A 434 20.83 2.69 3.04
CA ARG A 434 21.98 2.65 2.12
C ARG A 434 23.24 3.23 2.76
N ALA A 435 23.12 4.38 3.41
CA ALA A 435 24.26 5.03 4.08
C ALA A 435 24.89 4.20 5.21
N VAL A 436 24.14 3.30 5.85
CA VAL A 436 24.65 2.39 6.89
C VAL A 436 25.17 1.09 6.28
N LEU A 437 24.47 0.51 5.29
CA LEU A 437 24.84 -0.75 4.64
C LEU A 437 26.13 -0.65 3.80
N ASP A 438 26.50 0.56 3.35
CA ASP A 438 27.67 0.78 2.50
C ASP A 438 28.97 0.96 3.27
N ARG A 439 28.85 1.07 4.60
CA ARG A 439 30.02 1.17 5.45
C ARG A 439 30.75 -0.18 5.44
N PRO A 440 32.07 -0.19 5.18
CA PRO A 440 32.84 -1.42 5.28
C PRO A 440 32.73 -1.97 6.72
N ALA A 441 32.52 -3.28 6.83
CA ALA A 441 32.41 -3.94 8.12
C ALA A 441 33.70 -3.71 8.94
N GLY A 442 33.59 -2.98 10.05
CA GLY A 442 34.70 -2.69 10.97
C GLY A 442 35.29 -1.27 10.91
N SER A 443 34.52 -0.25 10.50
CA SER A 443 34.87 1.17 10.68
C SER A 443 34.30 1.77 11.96
#